data_AF-A0A9D2LVP6-F1
#
_entry.id   AF-A0A9D2LVP6-F1
#
_cell.length_a   1.000
_cell.length_b   1.000
_cell.length_c   1.000
_cell.angle_alpha   90.00
_cell.angle_beta   90.00
_cell.angle_gamma   90.00
#
_symmetry.space_group_name_H-M   'P 1'
#
loop_
_entity.id
_entity.type
_entity.pdbx_description
1 polymer ?
#
loop_
_entity_poly.entity_id
_entity_poly.type
_entity_poly.pdbx_seq_one_letter_code
_entity_poly.pdbx_strand_id
1 'polypeptide(L)'
;MIDPRFLQERNSEVASNIPLGKIYEHVKKYEDVTKVYQGTELSILGIENQADIHYAMPLRSRLYDDLDYLKECAALVGIRRADKVLSKKEWLSGMTKEDQLHMSLRIVIYYGEETWDGPRKLSDMVKIPDIFRPYFQDYEMPLVCINERENYERIYRNESVKNLMTQLYLLYCRDWEKIRDMDVCLDYDTANILSAVTGNKILIKAASQKKGGIRMCSALEELRREGVEEGRREGVEEGRKKGVEEGRKEMICSMLLTGMTSEQVAKIAKMTVEEIEKIKRKYKI
;
A
#
# COMPACT_ATOMS: atom_id res chain seq x y z
N MET A 1 -28.68 -4.00 5.72
CA MET A 1 -27.25 -4.15 6.10
C MET A 1 -26.78 -5.50 5.59
N ILE A 2 -25.63 -5.54 4.90
CA ILE A 2 -25.05 -6.78 4.37
C ILE A 2 -24.55 -7.64 5.53
N ASP A 3 -24.98 -8.90 5.60
CA ASP A 3 -24.53 -9.87 6.60
C ASP A 3 -23.32 -10.65 6.08
N PRO A 4 -22.14 -10.54 6.73
CA PRO A 4 -20.90 -11.16 6.26
C PRO A 4 -20.96 -12.66 6.04
N ARG A 5 -21.89 -13.38 6.70
CA ARG A 5 -22.03 -14.84 6.57
C ARG A 5 -22.51 -15.28 5.19
N PHE A 6 -23.11 -14.37 4.42
CA PHE A 6 -23.54 -14.64 3.05
C PHE A 6 -22.54 -14.12 2.01
N LEU A 7 -21.39 -13.61 2.42
CA LEU A 7 -20.31 -13.24 1.51
C LEU A 7 -19.44 -14.46 1.21
N GLN A 8 -19.35 -14.81 -0.07
CA GLN A 8 -18.49 -15.88 -0.55
C GLN A 8 -17.40 -15.30 -1.45
N GLU A 9 -16.16 -15.74 -1.29
CA GLU A 9 -15.08 -15.38 -2.20
C GLU A 9 -15.31 -16.02 -3.57
N ARG A 10 -15.06 -15.23 -4.61
CA ARG A 10 -15.11 -15.67 -6.00
C ARG A 10 -13.71 -15.49 -6.58
N ASN A 11 -13.21 -16.52 -7.27
CA ASN A 11 -11.93 -16.42 -7.98
C ASN A 11 -11.95 -15.20 -8.90
N SER A 12 -11.00 -14.29 -8.67
CA SER A 12 -10.83 -13.02 -9.37
C SER A 12 -10.12 -13.17 -10.72
N GLU A 13 -9.64 -14.36 -11.07
CA GLU A 13 -9.13 -14.66 -12.40
C GLU A 13 -10.28 -14.67 -13.41
N VAL A 14 -10.44 -13.54 -14.10
CA VAL A 14 -11.28 -13.50 -15.28
C VAL A 14 -10.46 -13.24 -16.52
N ALA A 15 -9.94 -14.33 -17.09
CA ALA A 15 -9.55 -14.36 -18.49
C ALA A 15 -10.83 -14.14 -19.34
N SER A 16 -11.09 -12.89 -19.72
CA SER A 16 -12.27 -12.54 -20.51
C SER A 16 -11.93 -12.71 -21.99
N ASN A 17 -12.19 -13.90 -22.54
CA ASN A 17 -12.22 -14.10 -23.99
C ASN A 17 -13.60 -13.68 -24.53
N ILE A 18 -13.89 -12.37 -24.49
CA ILE A 18 -15.06 -11.80 -25.17
C ILE A 18 -14.55 -11.25 -26.52
N PRO A 19 -15.11 -11.65 -27.67
CA PRO A 19 -14.64 -11.21 -28.98
C PRO A 19 -15.11 -9.78 -29.28
N LEU A 20 -14.49 -8.79 -28.63
CA LEU A 20 -14.52 -7.38 -29.03
C LEU A 20 -13.07 -7.00 -29.40
N GLY A 21 -12.84 -6.75 -30.69
CA GLY A 21 -11.52 -6.75 -31.31
C GLY A 21 -10.45 -5.85 -30.68
N LYS A 22 -9.18 -6.22 -30.90
CA LYS A 22 -7.87 -5.54 -30.76
C LYS A 22 -7.56 -4.59 -29.58
N ILE A 23 -8.53 -4.01 -28.88
CA ILE A 23 -8.33 -3.18 -27.69
C ILE A 23 -8.34 -4.04 -26.41
N TYR A 24 -9.03 -5.20 -26.45
CA TYR A 24 -9.21 -6.09 -25.29
C TYR A 24 -8.19 -7.21 -25.11
N GLU A 25 -7.35 -7.52 -26.12
CA GLU A 25 -6.40 -8.65 -26.05
C GLU A 25 -5.37 -8.53 -24.90
N HIS A 26 -5.27 -7.38 -24.22
CA HIS A 26 -4.30 -7.14 -23.15
C HIS A 26 -4.85 -6.57 -21.84
N VAL A 27 -6.16 -6.38 -21.67
CA VAL A 27 -6.70 -5.91 -20.38
C VAL A 27 -6.84 -7.10 -19.43
N LYS A 28 -5.73 -7.51 -18.81
CA LYS A 28 -5.78 -8.46 -17.70
C LYS A 28 -6.36 -7.74 -16.47
N LYS A 29 -7.56 -8.14 -16.09
CA LYS A 29 -8.20 -7.73 -14.84
C LYS A 29 -7.63 -8.59 -13.71
N TYR A 30 -6.91 -7.96 -12.79
CA TYR A 30 -6.47 -8.55 -11.54
C TYR A 30 -7.25 -7.86 -10.44
N GLU A 31 -8.32 -8.48 -9.95
CA GLU A 31 -8.97 -8.03 -8.72
C GLU A 31 -8.28 -8.70 -7.55
N ASP A 32 -8.04 -7.94 -6.48
CA ASP A 32 -7.50 -8.51 -5.26
C ASP A 32 -8.52 -9.43 -4.60
N VAL A 33 -9.77 -8.94 -4.45
CA VAL A 33 -10.84 -9.72 -3.83
C VAL A 33 -12.19 -9.41 -4.49
N THR A 34 -12.88 -10.46 -4.94
CA THR A 34 -14.28 -10.40 -5.39
C THR A 34 -15.13 -11.20 -4.42
N LYS A 35 -16.17 -10.58 -3.85
CA LYS A 35 -17.15 -11.27 -2.99
C LYS A 35 -18.52 -11.27 -3.62
N VAL A 36 -19.23 -12.37 -3.44
CA VAL A 36 -20.61 -12.53 -3.85
C VAL A 36 -21.45 -12.55 -2.59
N TYR A 37 -22.36 -11.60 -2.45
CA TYR A 37 -23.35 -11.58 -1.37
C TYR A 37 -24.60 -12.33 -1.82
N GLN A 38 -24.96 -13.43 -1.16
CA GLN A 38 -26.18 -14.21 -1.41
C GLN A 38 -27.25 -13.95 -0.34
N GLY A 39 -27.81 -12.73 -0.35
CA GLY A 39 -28.94 -12.34 0.53
C GLY A 39 -30.30 -12.48 -0.16
N THR A 40 -31.18 -11.48 0.02
CA THR A 40 -32.44 -11.36 -0.75
C THR A 40 -32.18 -11.13 -2.25
N GLU A 41 -31.04 -10.53 -2.58
CA GLU A 41 -30.54 -10.30 -3.93
C GLU A 41 -29.05 -10.68 -3.98
N LEU A 42 -28.59 -11.15 -5.13
CA LEU A 42 -27.17 -11.45 -5.35
C LEU A 42 -26.43 -10.18 -5.77
N SER A 43 -25.29 -9.88 -5.13
CA SER A 43 -24.46 -8.70 -5.45
C SER A 43 -22.98 -9.07 -5.53
N ILE A 44 -22.27 -8.44 -6.46
CA ILE A 44 -20.82 -8.57 -6.65
C ILE A 44 -20.15 -7.37 -5.97
N LEU A 45 -19.22 -7.65 -5.05
CA LEU A 45 -18.38 -6.66 -4.38
C LEU A 45 -16.94 -6.85 -4.83
N GLY A 46 -16.43 -5.92 -5.65
CA GLY A 46 -15.01 -5.84 -5.98
C GLY A 46 -14.27 -4.97 -4.96
N ILE A 47 -13.16 -5.47 -4.41
CA ILE A 47 -12.27 -4.69 -3.57
C ILE A 47 -10.95 -4.53 -4.31
N GLU A 48 -10.57 -3.28 -4.56
CA GLU A 48 -9.26 -2.93 -5.12
C GLU A 48 -8.43 -2.30 -4.01
N ASN A 49 -7.32 -2.94 -3.62
CA ASN A 49 -6.40 -2.36 -2.65
C ASN A 49 -5.31 -1.59 -3.40
N GLN A 50 -5.01 -0.36 -2.99
CA GLN A 50 -4.02 0.50 -3.62
C GLN A 50 -3.08 1.11 -2.58
N ALA A 51 -1.78 0.86 -2.74
CA ALA A 51 -0.72 1.54 -1.97
C ALA A 51 -0.34 2.89 -2.60
N ASP A 52 -0.34 2.95 -3.93
CA ASP A 52 0.04 4.12 -4.72
C ASP A 52 -1.19 4.78 -5.35
N ILE A 53 -1.09 6.08 -5.62
CA ILE A 53 -2.15 6.84 -6.25
C ILE A 53 -2.16 6.55 -7.75
N HIS A 54 -3.25 5.97 -8.23
CA HIS A 54 -3.44 5.72 -9.65
C HIS A 54 -4.41 6.77 -10.24
N TYR A 55 -3.88 7.76 -10.95
CA TYR A 55 -4.66 8.90 -11.45
C TYR A 55 -5.80 8.56 -12.43
N ALA A 56 -5.80 7.36 -13.01
CA ALA A 56 -6.90 6.87 -13.84
C ALA A 56 -7.89 5.94 -13.12
N MET A 57 -7.90 5.93 -11.78
CA MET A 57 -8.72 5.00 -11.00
C MET A 57 -10.23 5.08 -11.27
N PRO A 58 -10.87 6.27 -11.37
CA PRO A 58 -12.31 6.30 -11.67
C PRO A 58 -12.68 5.63 -12.99
N LEU A 59 -11.87 5.81 -14.03
CA LEU A 59 -12.07 5.15 -15.33
C LEU A 59 -11.85 3.64 -15.24
N ARG A 60 -10.79 3.20 -14.56
CA ARG A 60 -10.49 1.78 -14.34
C ARG A 60 -11.61 1.09 -13.55
N SER A 61 -12.07 1.70 -12.46
CA SER A 61 -13.15 1.19 -11.63
C SER A 61 -14.44 1.03 -12.42
N ARG A 62 -14.84 2.06 -13.18
CA ARG A 62 -16.02 1.97 -14.05
C ARG A 62 -15.88 0.86 -15.09
N LEU A 63 -14.76 0.83 -15.80
CA LEU A 63 -14.51 -0.16 -16.85
C LEU A 63 -14.65 -1.58 -16.30
N TYR A 64 -14.11 -1.84 -15.11
CA TYR A 64 -14.19 -3.15 -14.50
C TYR A 64 -15.61 -3.52 -14.04
N ASP A 65 -16.44 -2.56 -13.61
CA ASP A 65 -17.87 -2.78 -13.31
C ASP A 65 -18.63 -3.15 -14.59
N ASP A 66 -18.45 -2.37 -15.65
CA ASP A 66 -19.05 -2.62 -16.96
C ASP A 66 -18.64 -3.99 -17.52
N LEU A 67 -17.38 -4.39 -17.33
CA LEU A 67 -16.90 -5.71 -17.74
C LEU A 67 -17.53 -6.87 -16.98
N ASP A 68 -17.90 -6.67 -15.71
CA ASP A 68 -18.57 -7.71 -14.93
C ASP A 68 -20.00 -7.91 -15.43
N TYR A 69 -20.73 -6.82 -15.69
CA TYR A 69 -22.05 -6.88 -16.31
C TYR A 69 -22.00 -7.54 -17.69
N LEU A 70 -21.00 -7.21 -18.53
CA LEU A 70 -20.86 -7.83 -19.85
C LEU A 70 -20.65 -9.35 -19.78
N LYS A 71 -19.87 -9.84 -18.81
CA LYS A 71 -19.67 -11.29 -18.60
C LYS A 71 -20.95 -11.96 -18.14
N GLU A 72 -21.68 -11.34 -17.24
CA GLU A 72 -22.95 -11.86 -16.74
C GLU A 72 -24.00 -11.93 -17.86
N CYS A 73 -24.13 -10.86 -18.66
CA CYS A 73 -24.95 -10.86 -19.87
C CYS A 73 -24.57 -12.02 -20.78
N ALA A 74 -23.28 -12.23 -21.06
CA ALA A 74 -22.83 -13.32 -21.92
C ALA A 74 -23.21 -14.71 -21.38
N ALA A 75 -23.13 -14.91 -20.06
CA ALA A 75 -23.54 -16.15 -19.41
C ALA A 75 -25.06 -16.39 -19.53
N LEU A 76 -25.88 -15.36 -19.26
CA LEU A 76 -27.33 -15.43 -19.44
C LEU A 76 -27.68 -15.73 -20.90
N VAL A 77 -27.08 -15.02 -21.86
CA VAL A 77 -27.30 -15.25 -23.30
C VAL A 77 -26.96 -16.69 -23.69
N GLY A 78 -25.88 -17.26 -23.14
CA GLY A 78 -25.51 -18.66 -23.36
C GLY A 78 -26.60 -19.64 -22.92
N ILE A 79 -27.16 -19.44 -21.73
CA ILE A 79 -28.27 -20.22 -21.17
C ILE A 79 -29.51 -20.06 -22.06
N ARG A 80 -29.92 -18.82 -22.35
CA ARG A 80 -31.12 -18.49 -23.13
C ARG A 80 -31.08 -19.06 -24.54
N ARG A 81 -29.91 -19.05 -25.21
CA ARG A 81 -29.74 -19.63 -26.54
C ARG A 81 -29.79 -21.16 -26.53
N ALA A 82 -29.38 -21.81 -25.44
CA ALA A 82 -29.50 -23.26 -25.29
C ALA A 82 -30.96 -23.71 -25.13
N ASP A 83 -31.78 -22.90 -24.44
CA ASP A 83 -33.20 -23.19 -24.20
C ASP A 83 -34.07 -23.06 -25.46
N LYS A 84 -33.64 -22.34 -26.50
CA LYS A 84 -34.30 -22.17 -27.82
C LYS A 84 -35.74 -21.62 -27.80
N VAL A 85 -36.22 -21.06 -26.68
CA VAL A 85 -37.57 -20.45 -26.55
C VAL A 85 -37.49 -18.93 -26.53
N LEU A 86 -36.78 -18.33 -27.50
CA LEU A 86 -36.65 -16.87 -27.59
C LEU A 86 -37.61 -16.28 -28.62
N SER A 87 -38.32 -15.22 -28.25
CA SER A 87 -39.04 -14.40 -29.21
C SER A 87 -38.08 -13.66 -30.14
N LYS A 88 -38.59 -13.10 -31.25
CA LYS A 88 -37.78 -12.33 -32.21
C LYS A 88 -37.03 -11.16 -31.56
N LYS A 89 -37.61 -10.51 -30.55
CA LYS A 89 -36.99 -9.38 -29.84
C LYS A 89 -35.86 -9.86 -28.92
N GLU A 90 -36.07 -10.98 -28.23
CA GLU A 90 -35.11 -11.58 -27.30
C GLU A 90 -33.96 -12.25 -28.04
N TRP A 91 -34.19 -12.71 -29.27
CA TRP A 91 -33.13 -13.20 -30.14
C TRP A 91 -32.09 -12.12 -30.49
N LEU A 92 -32.52 -10.85 -30.59
CA LEU A 92 -31.63 -9.74 -30.97
C LEU A 92 -30.57 -9.45 -29.89
N SER A 93 -30.98 -9.35 -28.63
CA SER A 93 -30.08 -9.15 -27.49
C SER A 93 -29.50 -10.46 -26.96
N GLY A 94 -30.19 -11.58 -27.19
CA GLY A 94 -29.94 -12.86 -26.52
C GLY A 94 -30.48 -12.93 -25.09
N MET A 95 -31.16 -11.88 -24.61
CA MET A 95 -31.71 -11.76 -23.25
C MET A 95 -33.24 -11.69 -23.28
N THR A 96 -33.89 -12.19 -22.23
CA THR A 96 -35.34 -12.06 -22.03
C THR A 96 -35.69 -10.80 -21.25
N LYS A 97 -36.98 -10.46 -21.15
CA LYS A 97 -37.43 -9.29 -20.37
C LYS A 97 -37.30 -9.49 -18.86
N GLU A 98 -37.27 -10.75 -18.45
CA GLU A 98 -37.21 -11.19 -17.06
C GLU A 98 -35.76 -11.35 -16.58
N ASP A 99 -34.79 -11.34 -17.51
CA ASP A 99 -33.37 -11.33 -17.16
C ASP A 99 -33.03 -10.06 -16.37
N GLN A 100 -32.46 -10.26 -15.17
CA GLN A 100 -31.96 -9.19 -14.31
C GLN A 100 -30.48 -9.44 -14.04
N LEU A 101 -29.69 -8.37 -14.15
CA LEU A 101 -28.28 -8.41 -13.80
C LEU A 101 -28.11 -8.14 -12.31
N HIS A 102 -27.12 -8.79 -11.72
CA HIS A 102 -26.78 -8.59 -10.33
C HIS A 102 -26.03 -7.28 -10.12
N MET A 103 -26.36 -6.55 -9.05
CA MET A 103 -25.65 -5.32 -8.72
C MET A 103 -24.15 -5.59 -8.55
N SER A 104 -23.32 -4.86 -9.28
CA SER A 104 -21.86 -4.82 -9.10
C SER A 104 -21.47 -3.49 -8.44
N LEU A 105 -20.74 -3.57 -7.32
CA LEU A 105 -20.18 -2.44 -6.61
C LEU A 105 -18.68 -2.67 -6.41
N ARG A 106 -17.85 -1.73 -6.87
CA ARG A 106 -16.42 -1.72 -6.56
C ARG A 106 -16.07 -0.66 -5.54
N ILE A 107 -15.34 -1.08 -4.50
CA ILE A 107 -14.77 -0.19 -3.50
C ILE A 107 -13.26 -0.19 -3.65
N VAL A 108 -12.68 0.99 -3.82
CA VAL A 108 -11.24 1.19 -3.79
C VAL A 108 -10.82 1.51 -2.36
N ILE A 109 -9.91 0.71 -1.81
CA ILE A 109 -9.28 0.96 -0.52
C ILE A 109 -7.87 1.47 -0.78
N TYR A 110 -7.67 2.76 -0.54
CA TYR A 110 -6.37 3.38 -0.60
C TYR A 110 -5.73 3.41 0.79
N TYR A 111 -4.61 2.72 0.93
CA TYR A 111 -3.90 2.55 2.19
C TYR A 111 -2.49 3.17 2.18
N GLY A 112 -2.18 4.04 1.22
CA GLY A 112 -0.90 4.76 1.20
C GLY A 112 -0.80 5.84 2.28
N GLU A 113 0.45 6.25 2.55
CA GLU A 113 0.77 7.31 3.53
C GLU A 113 0.39 8.70 3.01
N GLU A 114 0.55 8.95 1.70
CA GLU A 114 0.32 10.25 1.06
C GLU A 114 -1.16 10.59 0.91
N THR A 115 -1.57 11.83 1.19
CA THR A 115 -2.96 12.25 0.98
C THR A 115 -3.38 12.06 -0.47
N TRP A 116 -4.57 11.48 -0.69
CA TRP A 116 -5.07 11.21 -2.03
C TRP A 116 -5.28 12.50 -2.83
N ASP A 117 -4.53 12.66 -3.91
CA ASP A 117 -4.59 13.80 -4.83
C ASP A 117 -5.11 13.43 -6.23
N GLY A 118 -5.57 12.19 -6.40
CA GLY A 118 -6.11 11.69 -7.66
C GLY A 118 -7.60 12.04 -7.90
N PRO A 119 -8.07 11.91 -9.14
CA PRO A 119 -9.49 11.97 -9.49
C PRO A 119 -10.37 11.05 -8.63
N ARG A 120 -11.54 11.53 -8.22
CA ARG A 120 -12.56 10.73 -7.50
C ARG A 120 -13.74 10.36 -8.37
N LYS A 121 -13.95 11.11 -9.44
CA LYS A 121 -15.00 10.87 -10.42
C LYS A 121 -14.51 11.11 -11.84
N LEU A 122 -15.24 10.62 -12.84
CA LEU A 122 -14.84 10.78 -14.24
C LEU A 122 -14.79 12.24 -14.67
N SER A 123 -15.67 13.09 -14.17
CA SER A 123 -15.65 14.52 -14.52
C SER A 123 -14.39 15.26 -14.03
N ASP A 124 -13.64 14.72 -13.06
CA ASP A 124 -12.33 15.24 -12.67
C ASP A 124 -11.25 14.93 -13.73
N MET A 125 -11.46 13.89 -14.54
CA MET A 125 -10.53 13.42 -15.57
C MET A 125 -10.81 13.98 -16.96
N VAL A 126 -12.06 14.38 -17.23
CA VAL A 126 -12.53 14.76 -18.56
C VAL A 126 -12.73 16.27 -18.64
N LYS A 127 -12.14 16.90 -19.66
CA LYS A 127 -12.42 18.30 -19.98
C LYS A 127 -13.79 18.42 -20.64
N ILE A 128 -14.82 18.69 -19.85
CA ILE A 128 -16.21 18.80 -20.30
C ILE A 128 -16.55 20.28 -20.55
N PRO A 129 -16.91 20.69 -21.77
CA PRO A 129 -17.43 22.03 -22.02
C PRO A 129 -18.73 22.29 -21.25
N ASP A 130 -18.96 23.51 -20.76
CA ASP A 130 -20.09 23.84 -19.88
C ASP A 130 -21.46 23.46 -20.47
N ILE A 131 -21.64 23.64 -21.78
CA ILE A 131 -22.87 23.27 -22.49
C ILE A 131 -23.18 21.77 -22.41
N PHE A 132 -22.16 20.92 -22.23
CA PHE A 132 -22.32 19.47 -22.14
C PHE A 132 -22.36 18.93 -20.70
N ARG A 133 -22.05 19.77 -19.70
CA ARG A 133 -21.96 19.33 -18.29
C ARG A 133 -23.25 18.68 -17.76
N PRO A 134 -24.46 19.18 -18.06
CA PRO A 134 -25.71 18.52 -17.62
C PRO A 134 -25.98 17.15 -18.26
N TYR A 135 -25.33 16.84 -19.38
CA TYR A 135 -25.53 15.60 -20.13
C TYR A 135 -24.44 14.57 -19.85
N PHE A 136 -23.38 14.95 -19.14
CA PHE A 136 -22.28 14.05 -18.83
C PHE A 136 -22.73 13.01 -17.79
N GLN A 137 -22.66 11.74 -18.17
CA GLN A 137 -22.93 10.63 -17.27
C GLN A 137 -21.71 10.39 -16.37
N ASP A 138 -21.66 11.14 -15.28
CA ASP A 138 -20.56 11.03 -14.34
C ASP A 138 -20.54 9.67 -13.63
N TYR A 139 -19.38 9.28 -13.16
CA TYR A 139 -19.17 8.10 -12.32
C TYR A 139 -18.29 8.51 -11.16
N GLU A 140 -18.86 8.49 -9.96
CA GLU A 140 -18.13 8.69 -8.72
C GLU A 140 -17.65 7.34 -8.22
N MET A 141 -16.33 7.22 -8.07
CA MET A 141 -15.70 6.01 -7.61
C MET A 141 -15.86 5.88 -6.09
N PRO A 142 -16.41 4.79 -5.56
CA PRO A 142 -16.41 4.53 -4.13
C PRO A 142 -14.97 4.34 -3.63
N LEU A 143 -14.47 5.33 -2.90
CA LEU A 143 -13.08 5.39 -2.42
C LEU A 143 -13.05 5.53 -0.90
N VAL A 144 -12.28 4.64 -0.26
CA VAL A 144 -11.94 4.68 1.16
C VAL A 144 -10.44 4.96 1.28
N CYS A 145 -10.07 6.18 1.64
CA CYS A 145 -8.68 6.59 1.88
C CYS A 145 -8.39 6.55 3.37
N ILE A 146 -7.51 5.66 3.82
CA ILE A 146 -7.22 5.46 5.25
C ILE A 146 -6.71 6.74 5.92
N ASN A 147 -5.95 7.58 5.23
CA ASN A 147 -5.33 8.77 5.80
C ASN A 147 -6.20 10.04 5.81
N GLU A 148 -7.48 9.99 5.40
CA GLU A 148 -8.31 11.20 5.27
C GLU A 148 -9.29 11.43 6.43
N ARG A 149 -9.43 10.48 7.36
CA ARG A 149 -10.41 10.59 8.45
C ARG A 149 -9.83 10.11 9.77
N GLU A 150 -10.02 10.90 10.83
CA GLU A 150 -9.72 10.46 12.21
C GLU A 150 -10.74 9.44 12.76
N ASN A 151 -11.99 9.46 12.27
CA ASN A 151 -13.13 8.84 12.97
C ASN A 151 -13.63 7.53 12.35
N TYR A 152 -12.73 6.59 12.02
CA TYR A 152 -13.13 5.26 11.54
C TYR A 152 -13.93 4.45 12.56
N GLU A 153 -13.81 4.81 13.84
CA GLU A 153 -14.55 4.25 14.98
C GLU A 153 -16.07 4.29 14.81
N ARG A 154 -16.59 5.25 14.06
CA ARG A 154 -18.03 5.42 13.80
C ARG A 154 -18.51 4.71 12.53
N ILE A 155 -17.58 4.22 11.72
CA ILE A 155 -17.84 3.71 10.37
C ILE A 155 -17.83 2.18 10.38
N TYR A 156 -16.90 1.57 11.12
CA TYR A 156 -16.75 0.12 11.17
C TYR A 156 -17.34 -0.47 12.44
N ARG A 157 -18.04 -1.61 12.29
CA ARG A 157 -18.59 -2.38 13.43
C ARG A 157 -17.63 -3.45 13.94
N ASN A 158 -16.68 -3.87 13.12
CA ASN A 158 -15.70 -4.87 13.49
C ASN A 158 -14.52 -4.19 14.19
N GLU A 159 -14.25 -4.60 15.43
CA GLU A 159 -13.24 -3.97 16.28
C GLU A 159 -11.82 -4.09 15.70
N SER A 160 -11.47 -5.23 15.10
CA SER A 160 -10.17 -5.44 14.43
C SER A 160 -9.99 -4.48 13.24
N VAL A 161 -11.02 -4.32 12.39
CA VAL A 161 -10.98 -3.36 11.27
C VAL A 161 -10.88 -1.93 11.78
N LYS A 162 -11.67 -1.58 12.79
CA LYS A 162 -11.63 -0.27 13.43
C LYS A 162 -10.23 0.03 13.98
N ASN A 163 -9.65 -0.90 14.72
CA ASN A 163 -8.32 -0.77 15.30
C ASN A 163 -7.26 -0.66 14.20
N LEU A 164 -7.30 -1.51 13.17
CA LEU A 164 -6.39 -1.45 12.04
C LEU A 164 -6.40 -0.06 11.38
N MET A 165 -7.58 0.43 11.00
CA MET A 165 -7.74 1.69 10.28
C MET A 165 -7.32 2.89 11.13
N THR A 166 -7.69 2.88 12.42
CA THR A 166 -7.34 3.95 13.35
C THR A 166 -5.83 3.98 13.61
N GLN A 167 -5.20 2.82 13.86
CA GLN A 167 -3.75 2.77 14.08
C GLN A 167 -2.95 3.12 12.82
N LEU A 168 -3.38 2.68 11.63
CA LEU A 168 -2.76 3.10 10.37
C LEU A 168 -2.83 4.62 10.18
N TYR A 169 -4.01 5.21 10.37
CA TYR A 169 -4.20 6.66 10.29
C TYR A 169 -3.23 7.41 11.22
N LEU A 170 -3.19 7.03 12.50
CA LEU A 170 -2.35 7.71 13.49
C LEU A 170 -0.86 7.57 13.19
N LEU A 171 -0.43 6.41 12.68
CA LEU A 171 0.95 6.19 12.27
C LEU A 171 1.33 7.12 11.10
N TYR A 172 0.48 7.24 10.09
CA TYR A 172 0.70 8.14 8.95
C TYR A 172 0.70 9.62 9.37
N CYS A 173 -0.20 10.01 10.27
CA CYS A 173 -0.20 11.36 10.85
C CYS A 173 0.92 11.58 11.88
N ARG A 174 1.66 10.55 12.26
CA ARG A 174 2.72 10.57 13.29
C ARG A 174 2.23 11.11 14.63
N ASP A 175 0.97 10.81 14.98
CA ASP A 175 0.35 11.24 16.22
C ASP A 175 0.68 10.24 17.36
N TRP A 176 1.94 10.30 17.80
CA TRP A 176 2.47 9.39 18.82
C TRP A 176 1.78 9.54 20.17
N GLU A 177 1.25 10.73 20.47
CA GLU A 177 0.53 10.98 21.72
C GLU A 177 -0.80 10.22 21.73
N LYS A 178 -1.61 10.35 20.67
CA LYS A 178 -2.86 9.60 20.58
C LYS A 178 -2.65 8.08 20.53
N ILE A 179 -1.63 7.62 19.81
CA ILE A 179 -1.30 6.18 19.81
C ILE A 179 -0.99 5.72 21.24
N ARG A 180 -0.20 6.51 21.99
CA ARG A 180 0.14 6.22 23.38
C ARG A 180 -1.09 6.20 24.29
N ASP A 181 -1.96 7.19 24.13
CA ASP A 181 -3.11 7.39 25.00
C ASP A 181 -4.20 6.33 24.78
N MET A 182 -4.35 5.79 23.57
CA MET A 182 -5.31 4.71 23.30
C MET A 182 -4.88 3.34 23.86
N ASP A 183 -3.58 3.08 23.92
CA ASP A 183 -2.98 1.83 24.43
C ASP A 183 -3.68 0.54 23.99
N VAL A 184 -4.04 0.48 22.70
CA VAL A 184 -4.86 -0.59 22.12
C VAL A 184 -4.07 -1.90 22.07
N CYS A 185 -4.75 -3.00 22.40
CA CYS A 185 -4.27 -4.35 22.15
C CYS A 185 -4.78 -4.83 20.79
N LEU A 186 -3.88 -5.00 19.83
CA LEU A 186 -4.17 -5.51 18.50
C LEU A 186 -4.13 -7.03 18.51
N ASP A 187 -5.12 -7.68 17.90
CA ASP A 187 -5.02 -9.12 17.61
C ASP A 187 -3.89 -9.41 16.60
N TYR A 188 -3.54 -10.69 16.48
CA TYR A 188 -2.41 -11.15 15.66
C TYR A 188 -2.56 -10.75 14.18
N ASP A 189 -3.76 -10.91 13.62
CA ASP A 189 -4.01 -10.62 12.20
C ASP A 189 -3.94 -9.11 11.93
N THR A 190 -4.55 -8.32 12.81
CA THR A 190 -4.49 -6.85 12.75
C THR A 190 -3.05 -6.35 12.82
N ALA A 191 -2.26 -6.87 13.76
CA ALA A 191 -0.86 -6.49 13.89
C ALA A 191 -0.01 -6.90 12.69
N ASN A 192 -0.28 -8.08 12.10
CA ASN A 192 0.41 -8.54 10.89
C ASN A 192 0.10 -7.65 9.70
N ILE A 193 -1.17 -7.30 9.47
CA ILE A 193 -1.57 -6.41 8.37
C ILE A 193 -0.93 -5.03 8.57
N LEU A 194 -1.02 -4.48 9.78
CA LEU A 194 -0.40 -3.20 10.12
C LEU A 194 1.11 -3.20 9.83
N SER A 195 1.80 -4.27 10.19
CA SER A 195 3.23 -4.44 9.93
C SER A 195 3.56 -4.54 8.44
N ALA A 196 2.78 -5.33 7.68
CA ALA A 196 2.99 -5.51 6.26
C ALA A 196 2.78 -4.21 5.48
N VAL A 197 1.73 -3.46 5.83
CA VAL A 197 1.39 -2.18 5.20
C VAL A 197 2.42 -1.08 5.52
N THR A 198 2.87 -1.00 6.78
CA THR A 198 3.80 0.05 7.22
C THR A 198 5.28 -0.30 7.01
N GLY A 199 5.58 -1.54 6.59
CA GLY A 199 6.95 -2.06 6.54
C GLY A 199 7.60 -2.22 7.93
N ASN A 200 6.84 -2.09 9.02
CA ASN A 200 7.37 -2.07 10.38
C ASN A 200 7.51 -3.50 10.95
N LYS A 201 8.65 -4.14 10.64
CA LYS A 201 8.96 -5.55 10.97
C LYS A 201 8.95 -5.89 12.48
N ILE A 202 8.99 -4.89 13.35
CA ILE A 202 9.02 -5.10 14.81
C ILE A 202 7.62 -5.45 15.35
N LEU A 203 6.55 -4.98 14.70
CA LEU A 203 5.19 -5.44 14.98
C LEU A 203 5.04 -6.95 14.72
N ILE A 204 5.67 -7.52 13.68
CA ILE A 204 5.69 -8.98 13.45
C ILE A 204 6.40 -9.73 14.58
N LYS A 205 7.55 -9.25 15.07
CA LYS A 205 8.29 -9.91 16.17
C LYS A 205 7.45 -9.93 17.46
N ALA A 206 6.81 -8.80 17.80
CA ALA A 206 5.94 -8.72 18.96
C ALA A 206 4.69 -9.61 18.81
N ALA A 207 4.12 -9.73 17.59
CA ALA A 207 2.97 -10.59 17.29
C ALA A 207 3.31 -12.06 17.50
N SER A 208 4.49 -12.46 17.03
CA SER A 208 4.95 -13.85 17.00
C SER A 208 5.28 -14.39 18.40
N GLN A 209 5.69 -13.51 19.32
CA GLN A 209 6.06 -13.88 20.69
C GLN A 209 4.86 -13.90 21.65
N LYS A 210 3.79 -13.17 21.36
CA LYS A 210 2.61 -13.06 22.22
C LYS A 210 1.37 -13.60 21.50
N LYS A 211 0.98 -14.85 21.82
CA LYS A 211 -0.25 -15.50 21.33
C LYS A 211 -1.57 -14.81 21.76
N GLY A 212 -1.51 -13.71 22.52
CA GLY A 212 -2.66 -12.98 23.07
C GLY A 212 -2.87 -11.57 22.51
N GLY A 213 -2.19 -11.21 21.42
CA GLY A 213 -2.21 -9.86 20.84
C GLY A 213 -1.05 -8.97 21.28
N ILE A 214 -0.93 -7.80 20.66
CA ILE A 214 0.16 -6.83 20.87
C ILE A 214 -0.42 -5.53 21.40
N ARG A 215 0.12 -5.08 22.53
CA ARG A 215 -0.11 -3.72 23.03
C ARG A 215 0.75 -2.73 22.23
N MET A 216 0.10 -1.81 21.51
CA MET A 216 0.74 -0.93 20.54
C MET A 216 1.85 -0.06 21.15
N CYS A 217 1.60 0.55 22.32
CA CYS A 217 2.56 1.42 23.00
C CYS A 217 3.85 0.69 23.34
N SER A 218 3.74 -0.50 23.93
CA SER A 218 4.90 -1.29 24.31
C SER A 218 5.73 -1.69 23.09
N ALA A 219 5.09 -2.04 21.97
CA ALA A 219 5.78 -2.40 20.74
C ALA A 219 6.52 -1.21 20.12
N LEU A 220 5.91 -0.01 20.13
CA LEU A 220 6.55 1.21 19.64
C LEU A 220 7.70 1.68 20.55
N GLU A 221 7.58 1.52 21.86
CA GLU A 221 8.68 1.81 22.79
C GLU A 221 9.88 0.87 22.60
N GLU A 222 9.62 -0.41 22.36
CA GLU A 222 10.64 -1.39 22.04
C GLU A 222 11.32 -1.06 20.70
N LEU A 223 10.55 -0.70 19.67
CA LEU A 223 11.06 -0.18 18.39
C LEU A 223 11.97 1.03 18.57
N ARG A 224 11.55 2.01 19.37
CA ARG A 224 12.36 3.19 19.66
C ARG A 224 13.66 2.79 20.36
N ARG A 225 13.61 1.86 21.31
CA ARG A 225 14.79 1.39 22.05
C ARG A 225 15.76 0.65 21.14
N GLU A 226 15.28 -0.27 20.30
CA GLU A 226 16.11 -0.97 19.31
C GLU A 226 16.78 0.03 18.36
N GLY A 227 16.04 1.00 17.84
CA GLY A 227 16.58 2.04 16.94
C GLY A 227 17.63 2.93 17.61
N VAL A 228 17.44 3.31 18.87
CA VAL A 228 18.44 4.09 19.64
C VAL A 228 19.70 3.26 19.88
N GLU A 229 19.56 1.99 20.24
CA GLU A 229 20.72 1.12 20.50
C GLU A 229 21.50 0.82 19.22
N GLU A 230 20.80 0.60 18.10
CA GLU A 230 21.43 0.45 16.78
C GLU A 230 22.17 1.72 16.39
N GLY A 231 21.52 2.89 16.47
CA GLY A 231 22.15 4.17 16.18
C GLY A 231 23.35 4.47 17.07
N ARG A 232 23.29 4.09 18.36
CA ARG A 232 24.42 4.19 19.29
C ARG A 232 25.59 3.31 18.87
N ARG A 233 25.31 2.05 18.50
CA ARG A 233 26.32 1.09 18.05
C ARG A 233 26.99 1.56 16.76
N GLU A 234 26.22 2.02 15.79
CA GLU A 234 26.73 2.59 14.54
C GLU A 234 27.57 3.84 14.80
N GLY A 235 27.09 4.76 15.64
CA GLY A 235 27.80 5.97 16.00
C GLY A 235 29.11 5.71 16.74
N VAL A 236 29.16 4.71 17.63
CA VAL A 236 30.39 4.29 18.32
C VAL A 236 31.39 3.70 17.33
N GLU A 237 30.96 2.84 16.41
CA GLU A 237 31.85 2.23 15.43
C GLU A 237 32.38 3.25 14.42
N GLU A 238 31.53 4.16 13.95
CA GLU A 238 31.94 5.25 13.07
C GLU A 238 32.89 6.22 13.79
N GLY A 239 32.56 6.60 15.04
CA GLY A 239 33.39 7.46 15.87
C GLY A 239 34.76 6.83 16.16
N ARG A 240 34.80 5.52 16.43
CA ARG A 240 36.05 4.77 16.61
C ARG A 240 36.90 4.79 15.35
N LYS A 241 36.30 4.56 14.17
CA LYS A 241 37.02 4.60 12.89
C LYS A 241 37.59 5.99 12.62
N LYS A 242 36.78 7.04 12.78
CA LYS A 242 37.21 8.44 12.61
C LYS A 242 38.33 8.80 13.59
N GLY A 243 38.17 8.48 14.87
CA GLY A 243 39.17 8.77 15.90
C GLY A 243 40.51 8.05 15.67
N VAL A 244 40.49 6.80 15.21
CA VAL A 244 41.72 6.08 14.84
C VAL A 244 42.39 6.74 13.63
N GLU A 245 41.61 7.17 12.64
CA GLU A 245 42.15 7.84 11.45
C GLU A 245 42.74 9.22 11.78
N GLU A 246 42.04 10.02 12.60
CA GLU A 246 42.49 11.33 13.07
C GLU A 246 43.73 11.21 13.95
N GLY A 247 43.72 10.32 14.95
CA GLY A 247 44.88 10.08 15.81
C GLY A 247 46.11 9.59 15.03
N ARG A 248 45.90 8.75 14.00
CA ARG A 248 46.98 8.33 13.11
C ARG A 248 47.56 9.50 12.30
N LYS A 249 46.72 10.42 11.83
CA LYS A 249 47.17 11.64 11.12
C LYS A 249 47.92 12.59 12.06
N GLU A 250 47.41 12.82 13.26
CA GLU A 250 48.08 13.67 14.26
C GLU A 250 49.46 13.12 14.64
N MET A 251 49.55 11.81 14.87
CA MET A 251 50.82 11.13 15.14
C MET A 251 51.83 11.31 13.99
N ILE A 252 51.40 11.15 12.73
CA ILE A 252 52.25 11.37 11.55
C ILE A 252 52.72 12.82 11.48
N CYS A 253 51.82 13.78 11.67
CA CYS A 253 52.17 15.21 11.67
C CYS A 253 53.19 15.55 12.76
N SER A 254 52.98 15.03 13.97
CA SER A 254 53.90 15.21 15.10
C SER A 254 55.31 14.66 14.82
N MET A 255 55.40 13.45 14.23
CA MET A 255 56.69 12.86 13.86
C MET A 255 57.43 13.65 12.76
N LEU A 256 56.71 14.19 11.79
CA LEU A 256 57.30 15.03 10.75
C LEU A 256 57.80 16.36 11.34
N LEU A 257 57.03 16.98 12.23
CA LEU A 257 57.39 18.23 12.91
C LEU A 257 58.60 18.09 13.84
N THR A 258 58.84 16.92 14.43
CA THR A 258 60.03 16.64 15.25
C THR A 258 61.28 16.33 14.42
N GLY A 259 61.19 16.41 13.08
CA GLY A 259 62.32 16.29 12.17
C GLY A 259 62.61 14.88 11.65
N MET A 260 61.71 13.92 11.84
CA MET A 260 61.86 12.59 11.24
C MET A 260 61.65 12.65 9.72
N THR A 261 62.39 11.83 8.96
CA THR A 261 62.22 11.79 7.49
C THR A 261 60.96 11.02 7.10
N SER A 262 60.43 11.31 5.91
CA SER A 262 59.23 10.65 5.38
C SER A 262 59.40 9.13 5.28
N GLU A 263 60.61 8.61 5.02
CA GLU A 263 60.89 7.16 5.04
C GLU A 263 60.81 6.55 6.44
N GLN A 264 61.30 7.26 7.46
CA GLN A 264 61.25 6.80 8.85
C GLN A 264 59.81 6.77 9.36
N VAL A 265 59.03 7.81 9.07
CA VAL A 265 57.61 7.89 9.45
C VAL A 265 56.78 6.85 8.71
N ALA A 266 57.02 6.64 7.42
CA ALA A 266 56.36 5.59 6.63
C ALA A 266 56.56 4.19 7.25
N LYS A 267 57.79 3.90 7.72
CA LYS A 267 58.12 2.63 8.38
C LYS A 267 57.41 2.46 9.73
N ILE A 268 57.32 3.52 10.54
CA ILE A 268 56.67 3.49 11.86
C ILE A 268 55.15 3.43 11.73
N ALA A 269 54.58 4.28 10.86
CA ALA A 269 53.14 4.36 10.63
C ALA A 269 52.62 3.20 9.76
N LYS A 270 53.51 2.36 9.19
CA LYS A 270 53.17 1.29 8.23
C LYS A 270 52.32 1.81 7.07
N MET A 271 52.82 2.85 6.42
CA MET A 271 52.22 3.53 5.26
C MET A 271 53.26 3.66 4.15
N THR A 272 52.84 3.95 2.94
CA THR A 272 53.80 4.25 1.86
C THR A 272 54.35 5.67 2.03
N VAL A 273 55.56 5.92 1.52
CA VAL A 273 56.15 7.26 1.54
C VAL A 273 55.25 8.26 0.79
N GLU A 274 54.59 7.83 -0.27
CA GLU A 274 53.63 8.63 -1.05
C GLU A 274 52.41 9.07 -0.23
N GLU A 275 51.90 8.22 0.66
CA GLU A 275 50.80 8.55 1.57
C GLU A 275 51.23 9.57 2.62
N ILE A 276 52.44 9.43 3.16
CA ILE A 276 53.02 10.40 4.11
C ILE A 276 53.25 11.76 3.42
N GLU A 277 53.78 11.77 2.19
CA GLU A 277 53.98 12.99 1.41
C GLU A 277 52.66 13.70 1.05
N LYS A 278 51.58 12.95 0.80
CA LYS A 278 50.24 13.54 0.63
C LYS A 278 49.75 14.22 1.90
N ILE A 279 49.93 13.60 3.07
CA ILE A 279 49.57 14.19 4.37
C ILE A 279 50.42 15.45 4.60
N LYS A 280 51.74 15.36 4.39
CA LYS A 280 52.69 16.46 4.51
C LYS A 280 52.29 17.68 3.67
N ARG A 281 51.98 17.47 2.37
CA ARG A 281 51.47 18.53 1.46
C ARG A 281 50.14 19.11 1.91
N LYS A 282 49.21 18.27 2.38
CA LYS A 282 47.87 18.69 2.81
C LYS A 282 47.91 19.59 4.05
N TYR A 283 48.77 19.27 5.00
CA TYR A 283 48.91 20.01 6.27
C TYR A 283 50.02 21.08 6.24
N LYS A 284 50.71 21.26 5.10
CA LYS A 284 51.79 22.24 4.89
C LYS A 284 52.93 22.13 5.92
N ILE A 285 53.33 20.89 6.20
CA ILE A 285 54.42 20.52 7.13
C ILE A 285 55.70 20.22 6.32
#